data_AF-A0A183DZ52-F1
#
_entry.id   AF-A0A183DZ52-F1
#
_cell.length_a   1.000
_cell.length_b   1.000
_cell.length_c   1.000
_cell.angle_alpha   90.00
_cell.angle_beta   90.00
_cell.angle_gamma   90.00
#
_symmetry.space_group_name_H-M   'P 1'
#
loop_
_entity.id
_entity.type
_entity.pdbx_description
1 polymer ?
#
loop_
_entity_poly.entity_id
_entity_poly.type
_entity_poly.pdbx_seq_one_letter_code
_entity_poly.pdbx_strand_id
1 'polypeptide(L)'
;MLHDDFGELEPTHMALLDEIVTKHPSLHTKVFELLSRLYDRQANQMRLTEVIIGRQRCIVDRFIQLLAFGFALPVIEKIYRMFREGQIDVSLVRYFVLEVLNIIEPPYSYEFVETFSPIVLDREILDVATTTKTPAVSDFIRHVSMTSMEKEQPPGRSSAIDSDSEYEVLDCGRVDFS
;
A
#
# COMPACT_ATOMS: atom_id res chain seq x y z
N MET A 1 -33.01 -33.37 1.01
CA MET A 1 -32.27 -32.25 1.60
C MET A 1 -30.91 -32.24 0.94
N LEU A 2 -30.77 -31.50 -0.16
CA LEU A 2 -29.45 -31.23 -0.74
C LEU A 2 -28.85 -30.15 0.17
N HIS A 3 -27.81 -30.51 0.92
CA HIS A 3 -26.97 -29.51 1.55
C HIS A 3 -26.43 -28.64 0.42
N ASP A 4 -26.79 -27.36 0.40
CA ASP A 4 -26.12 -26.35 -0.41
C ASP A 4 -24.67 -26.28 0.07
N ASP A 5 -23.81 -27.12 -0.50
CA ASP A 5 -22.36 -27.15 -0.29
C ASP A 5 -21.62 -26.24 -1.27
N PHE A 6 -22.33 -25.24 -1.83
CA PHE A 6 -21.72 -24.12 -2.56
C PHE A 6 -20.93 -23.17 -1.63
N GLY A 7 -20.82 -23.50 -0.33
CA GLY A 7 -20.09 -22.72 0.67
C GLY A 7 -18.60 -23.05 0.78
N GLU A 8 -18.13 -24.11 0.10
CA GLU A 8 -16.72 -24.50 0.07
C GLU A 8 -16.14 -24.13 -1.31
N LEU A 9 -15.43 -22.99 -1.38
CA LEU A 9 -14.66 -22.68 -2.57
C LEU A 9 -13.44 -23.61 -2.60
N GLU A 10 -13.55 -24.67 -3.39
CA GLU A 10 -12.43 -25.55 -3.70
C GLU A 10 -11.20 -24.76 -4.17
N PRO A 11 -9.96 -25.24 -3.90
CA PRO A 11 -8.73 -24.58 -4.32
C PRO A 11 -8.71 -24.21 -5.81
N THR A 12 -9.38 -24.99 -6.65
CA THR A 12 -9.52 -24.73 -8.08
C THR A 12 -10.27 -23.42 -8.36
N HIS A 13 -11.30 -23.08 -7.58
CA HIS A 13 -12.02 -21.81 -7.76
C HIS A 13 -11.13 -20.62 -7.41
N MET A 14 -10.29 -20.73 -6.38
CA MET A 14 -9.35 -19.68 -6.01
C MET A 14 -8.27 -19.50 -7.08
N ALA A 15 -7.74 -20.60 -7.63
CA ALA A 15 -6.79 -20.54 -8.75
C ALA A 15 -7.41 -19.90 -10.01
N LEU A 16 -8.71 -20.11 -10.27
CA LEU A 16 -9.39 -19.42 -11.36
C LEU A 16 -9.53 -17.91 -11.11
N LEU A 17 -9.79 -17.49 -9.87
CA LEU A 17 -9.83 -16.06 -9.52
C LEU A 17 -8.46 -15.41 -9.73
N ASP A 18 -7.38 -16.09 -9.38
CA ASP A 18 -5.99 -15.64 -9.61
C ASP A 18 -5.71 -15.40 -11.10
N GLU A 19 -6.10 -16.35 -11.93
CA GLU A 19 -5.95 -16.25 -13.38
C GLU A 19 -6.75 -15.08 -13.94
N ILE A 20 -7.96 -14.86 -13.42
CA ILE A 20 -8.80 -13.70 -13.79
C ILE A 20 -8.12 -12.39 -13.38
N VAL A 21 -7.61 -12.29 -12.15
CA VAL A 21 -6.91 -11.10 -11.67
C VAL A 21 -5.67 -10.80 -12.51
N THR A 22 -4.90 -11.83 -12.86
CA THR A 22 -3.67 -11.70 -13.64
C THR A 22 -3.94 -11.26 -15.07
N LYS A 23 -5.02 -11.74 -15.69
CA LYS A 23 -5.31 -11.53 -17.13
C LYS A 23 -6.30 -10.42 -17.43
N HIS A 24 -7.15 -10.03 -16.47
CA HIS A 24 -8.29 -9.15 -16.72
C HIS A 24 -8.41 -8.03 -15.67
N PRO A 25 -7.63 -6.94 -15.79
CA PRO A 25 -7.71 -5.79 -14.87
C PRO A 25 -9.11 -5.16 -14.77
N SER A 26 -9.89 -5.19 -15.85
CA SER A 26 -11.27 -4.69 -15.88
C SER A 26 -12.23 -5.45 -14.94
N LEU A 27 -11.83 -6.62 -14.45
CA LEU A 27 -12.62 -7.44 -13.53
C LEU A 27 -12.18 -7.31 -12.07
N HIS A 28 -11.09 -6.58 -11.77
CA HIS A 28 -10.56 -6.46 -10.41
C HIS A 28 -11.61 -5.98 -9.40
N THR A 29 -12.40 -4.97 -9.74
CA THR A 29 -13.50 -4.48 -8.88
C THR A 29 -14.50 -5.59 -8.55
N LYS A 30 -14.89 -6.40 -9.54
CA LYS A 30 -15.84 -7.51 -9.32
C LYS A 30 -15.24 -8.62 -8.48
N VAL A 31 -13.96 -8.94 -8.70
CA VAL A 31 -13.24 -9.92 -7.87
C VAL A 31 -13.12 -9.42 -6.44
N PHE A 32 -12.76 -8.16 -6.24
CA PHE A 32 -12.67 -7.54 -4.92
C PHE A 32 -14.01 -7.58 -4.15
N GLU A 33 -15.12 -7.26 -4.82
CA GLU A 33 -16.47 -7.37 -4.24
C GLU A 33 -16.85 -8.82 -3.91
N LEU A 34 -16.45 -9.77 -4.75
CA LEU A 34 -16.67 -11.19 -4.49
C LEU A 34 -15.88 -11.64 -3.25
N LEU A 35 -14.57 -11.36 -3.20
CA LEU A 35 -13.70 -11.70 -2.07
C LEU A 35 -14.19 -11.08 -0.76
N SER A 36 -14.64 -9.82 -0.80
CA SER A 36 -15.24 -9.15 0.36
C SER A 36 -16.47 -9.90 0.88
N ARG A 37 -17.39 -10.27 -0.02
CA ARG A 37 -18.59 -11.05 0.36
C ARG A 37 -18.24 -12.45 0.88
N LEU A 38 -17.22 -13.08 0.31
CA LEU A 38 -16.76 -14.40 0.77
C LEU A 38 -16.16 -14.32 2.17
N TYR A 39 -15.40 -13.26 2.47
CA TYR A 39 -14.84 -13.03 3.79
C TYR A 39 -15.95 -12.87 4.83
N ASP A 40 -16.93 -12.00 4.55
CA ASP A 40 -18.05 -11.74 5.45
C ASP A 40 -18.88 -13.01 5.67
N ARG A 41 -19.06 -13.84 4.62
CA ARG A 41 -19.74 -15.14 4.76
C ARG A 41 -18.96 -16.10 5.65
N GLN A 42 -17.65 -16.21 5.50
CA GLN A 42 -16.81 -17.09 6.31
C GLN A 42 -16.81 -16.67 7.79
N ALA A 43 -16.78 -15.36 8.07
CA ALA A 43 -16.85 -14.83 9.43
C ALA A 43 -18.13 -15.23 10.18
N ASN A 44 -19.23 -15.44 9.43
CA ASN A 44 -20.54 -15.80 9.97
C ASN A 44 -20.82 -17.31 9.99
N GLN A 45 -19.86 -18.16 9.60
CA GLN A 45 -20.06 -19.62 9.63
C GLN A 45 -19.98 -20.15 11.06
N MET A 46 -20.90 -21.05 11.43
CA MET A 46 -20.87 -21.75 12.71
C MET A 46 -19.85 -22.90 12.68
N ARG A 47 -18.56 -22.56 12.61
CA ARG A 47 -17.41 -23.48 12.56
C ARG A 47 -16.41 -23.16 13.67
N LEU A 48 -15.44 -24.05 13.89
CA LEU A 48 -14.34 -23.79 14.83
C LEU A 48 -13.53 -22.57 14.37
N THR A 49 -13.13 -21.72 15.32
CA THR A 49 -12.39 -20.47 15.04
C THR A 49 -11.14 -20.69 14.18
N GLU A 50 -10.38 -21.75 14.44
CA GLU A 50 -9.18 -22.09 13.65
C GLU A 50 -9.51 -22.36 12.17
N VAL A 51 -10.62 -23.04 11.90
CA VAL A 51 -11.08 -23.33 10.54
C VAL A 51 -11.53 -22.04 9.85
N ILE A 52 -12.19 -21.12 10.58
CA ILE A 52 -12.60 -19.81 10.07
C ILE A 52 -11.36 -18.99 9.71
N ILE A 53 -10.37 -18.90 10.61
CA ILE A 53 -9.13 -18.14 10.39
C ILE A 53 -8.36 -18.71 9.19
N GLY A 54 -8.22 -20.03 9.07
CA GLY A 54 -7.55 -20.65 7.93
C GLY A 54 -8.23 -20.31 6.60
N ARG A 55 -9.57 -20.30 6.59
CA ARG A 55 -10.36 -19.93 5.40
C ARG A 55 -10.26 -18.43 5.07
N GLN A 56 -10.32 -17.58 6.09
CA GLN A 56 -10.15 -16.13 5.94
C GLN A 56 -8.75 -15.80 5.43
N ARG A 57 -7.72 -16.52 5.87
CA ARG A 57 -6.36 -16.40 5.35
C ARG A 57 -6.31 -16.65 3.85
N CYS A 58 -6.98 -17.69 3.34
CA CYS A 58 -7.05 -17.93 1.90
C CYS A 58 -7.65 -16.75 1.13
N ILE A 59 -8.62 -16.03 1.71
CA ILE A 59 -9.17 -14.82 1.08
C ILE A 59 -8.18 -13.65 1.17
N VAL A 60 -7.48 -13.51 2.29
CA VAL A 60 -6.40 -12.52 2.45
C VAL A 60 -5.30 -12.73 1.39
N ASP A 61 -4.95 -13.98 1.07
CA ASP A 61 -4.01 -14.29 -0.02
C ASP A 61 -4.48 -13.76 -1.38
N ARG A 62 -5.80 -13.76 -1.62
CA ARG A 62 -6.40 -13.22 -2.85
C ARG A 62 -6.45 -11.71 -2.86
N PHE A 63 -6.62 -11.08 -1.70
CA PHE A 63 -6.45 -9.63 -1.57
C PHE A 63 -5.01 -9.20 -1.84
N ILE A 64 -4.01 -9.92 -1.32
CA ILE A 64 -2.59 -9.67 -1.61
C ILE A 64 -2.32 -9.79 -3.11
N GLN A 65 -2.89 -10.80 -3.77
CA GLN A 65 -2.75 -10.95 -5.21
C GLN A 65 -3.41 -9.82 -6.01
N LEU A 66 -4.62 -9.40 -5.66
CA LEU A 66 -5.25 -8.23 -6.27
C LEU A 66 -4.37 -6.98 -6.15
N LEU A 67 -3.78 -6.76 -4.96
CA LEU A 67 -2.84 -5.69 -4.71
C LEU A 67 -1.61 -5.79 -5.63
N ALA A 68 -1.02 -6.98 -5.73
CA ALA A 68 0.16 -7.24 -6.57
C ALA A 68 -0.08 -6.92 -8.06
N PHE A 69 -1.32 -7.06 -8.54
CA PHE A 69 -1.71 -6.76 -9.92
C PHE A 69 -2.31 -5.36 -10.13
N GLY A 70 -2.07 -4.43 -9.18
CA GLY A 70 -2.39 -3.00 -9.37
C GLY A 70 -3.69 -2.53 -8.72
N PHE A 71 -4.35 -3.36 -7.91
CA PHE A 71 -5.56 -2.99 -7.17
C PHE A 71 -5.27 -2.71 -5.67
N ALA A 72 -4.17 -2.00 -5.40
CA ALA A 72 -3.60 -1.87 -4.05
C ALA A 72 -4.45 -1.04 -3.07
N LEU A 73 -4.81 0.19 -3.46
CA LEU A 73 -5.45 1.15 -2.54
C LEU A 73 -6.78 0.61 -1.97
N PRO A 74 -7.74 0.12 -2.78
CA PRO A 74 -9.01 -0.38 -2.26
C PRO A 74 -8.83 -1.59 -1.33
N VAL A 75 -7.82 -2.43 -1.61
CA VAL A 75 -7.48 -3.58 -0.77
C VAL A 75 -6.97 -3.14 0.58
N ILE A 76 -6.00 -2.23 0.62
CA ILE A 76 -5.42 -1.71 1.88
C ILE A 76 -6.51 -1.03 2.71
N GLU A 77 -7.31 -0.17 2.09
CA GLU A 77 -8.42 0.53 2.75
C GLU A 77 -9.43 -0.45 3.36
N LYS A 78 -9.79 -1.52 2.64
CA LYS A 78 -10.72 -2.54 3.13
C LYS A 78 -10.14 -3.30 4.32
N ILE A 79 -8.90 -3.78 4.23
CA ILE A 79 -8.24 -4.51 5.32
C ILE A 79 -8.11 -3.62 6.55
N TYR A 80 -7.66 -2.38 6.38
CA TYR A 80 -7.50 -1.45 7.50
C TYR A 80 -8.85 -1.06 8.11
N ARG A 81 -9.90 -0.86 7.29
CA ARG A 81 -11.26 -0.65 7.79
C ARG A 81 -11.75 -1.83 8.62
N MET A 82 -11.61 -3.06 8.10
CA MET A 82 -12.01 -4.26 8.82
C MET A 82 -11.27 -4.39 10.15
N PHE A 83 -9.99 -4.03 10.21
CA PHE A 83 -9.22 -4.03 11.44
C PHE A 83 -9.80 -3.07 12.47
N ARG A 84 -10.03 -1.81 12.08
CA ARG A 84 -10.62 -0.79 12.97
C ARG A 84 -12.03 -1.13 13.44
N GLU A 85 -12.79 -1.88 12.64
CA GLU A 85 -14.13 -2.35 12.97
C GLU A 85 -14.14 -3.67 13.77
N GLY A 86 -12.96 -4.26 14.05
CA GLY A 86 -12.85 -5.54 14.76
C GLY A 86 -13.38 -6.75 13.98
N GLN A 87 -13.46 -6.64 12.65
CA GLN A 87 -14.01 -7.68 11.75
C GLN A 87 -12.95 -8.68 11.26
N ILE A 88 -11.68 -8.38 11.48
CA ILE A 88 -10.54 -9.23 11.11
C ILE A 88 -9.62 -9.38 12.31
N ASP A 89 -9.13 -10.60 12.52
CA ASP A 89 -8.17 -10.88 13.58
C ASP A 89 -6.83 -10.19 13.28
N VAL A 90 -6.22 -9.61 14.32
CA VAL A 90 -4.95 -8.88 14.22
C VAL A 90 -3.83 -9.74 13.61
N SER A 91 -3.83 -11.06 13.83
CA SER A 91 -2.83 -11.96 13.25
C SER A 91 -2.95 -12.05 11.72
N LEU A 92 -4.16 -11.97 11.17
CA LEU A 92 -4.41 -11.94 9.72
C LEU A 92 -4.02 -10.60 9.11
N VAL A 93 -4.25 -9.49 9.83
CA VAL A 93 -3.80 -8.16 9.39
C VAL A 93 -2.28 -8.09 9.37
N ARG A 94 -1.63 -8.58 10.43
CA ARG A 94 -0.17 -8.68 10.49
C ARG A 94 0.38 -9.53 9.36
N TYR A 95 -0.24 -10.68 9.10
CA TYR A 95 0.10 -11.53 7.97
C TYR A 95 0.02 -10.77 6.64
N PHE A 96 -1.10 -10.09 6.38
CA PHE A 96 -1.28 -9.25 5.19
C PHE A 96 -0.16 -8.22 5.04
N VAL A 97 0.14 -7.46 6.10
CA VAL A 97 1.17 -6.41 6.05
C VAL A 97 2.55 -6.99 5.73
N LEU A 98 2.93 -8.09 6.38
CA LEU A 98 4.23 -8.73 6.15
C LEU A 98 4.35 -9.27 4.72
N GLU A 99 3.32 -9.93 4.20
CA GLU A 99 3.34 -10.45 2.82
C GLU A 99 3.37 -9.32 1.80
N VAL A 100 2.61 -8.24 1.99
CA VAL A 100 2.66 -7.07 1.11
C VAL A 100 4.05 -6.46 1.12
N LEU A 101 4.67 -6.26 2.29
CA LEU A 101 6.03 -5.73 2.41
C LEU A 101 7.09 -6.63 1.77
N ASN A 102 6.84 -7.94 1.64
CA ASN A 102 7.75 -8.87 0.96
C ASN A 102 7.67 -8.80 -0.57
N ILE A 103 6.60 -8.24 -1.14
CA ILE A 103 6.39 -8.21 -2.61
C ILE A 103 6.49 -6.82 -3.22
N ILE A 104 6.52 -5.76 -2.39
CA ILE A 104 6.66 -4.39 -2.86
C ILE A 104 8.10 -3.89 -2.71
N GLU A 105 8.52 -3.04 -3.64
CA GLU A 105 9.82 -2.39 -3.63
C GLU A 105 9.69 -0.92 -4.05
N PRO A 106 10.62 -0.04 -3.64
CA PRO A 106 10.61 1.35 -4.09
C PRO A 106 10.89 1.46 -5.61
N PRO A 107 10.48 2.57 -6.27
CA PRO A 107 9.84 3.75 -5.69
C PRO A 107 8.35 3.54 -5.39
N TYR A 108 7.89 4.01 -4.22
CA TYR A 108 6.48 3.97 -3.85
C TYR A 108 5.75 5.23 -4.30
N SER A 109 4.49 5.12 -4.71
CA SER A 109 3.67 6.29 -4.96
C SER A 109 3.26 6.97 -3.65
N TYR A 110 3.05 8.28 -3.71
CA TYR A 110 2.60 9.06 -2.56
C TYR A 110 1.29 8.50 -1.96
N GLU A 111 0.31 8.21 -2.82
CA GLU A 111 -1.01 7.69 -2.44
C GLU A 111 -0.88 6.32 -1.75
N PHE A 112 0.02 5.46 -2.24
CA PHE A 112 0.28 4.17 -1.61
C PHE A 112 0.88 4.35 -0.22
N VAL A 113 1.91 5.20 -0.09
CA VAL A 113 2.56 5.47 1.20
C VAL A 113 1.55 6.05 2.19
N GLU A 114 0.76 7.03 1.79
CA GLU A 114 -0.28 7.66 2.63
C GLU A 114 -1.33 6.64 3.09
N THR A 115 -1.74 5.73 2.21
CA THR A 115 -2.78 4.73 2.50
C THR A 115 -2.24 3.56 3.34
N PHE A 116 -1.00 3.11 3.09
CA PHE A 116 -0.41 1.93 3.73
C PHE A 116 0.32 2.24 5.04
N SER A 117 0.84 3.47 5.22
CA SER A 117 1.57 3.82 6.45
C SER A 117 0.75 3.66 7.73
N PRO A 118 -0.55 4.03 7.81
CA PRO A 118 -1.34 3.87 9.02
C PRO A 118 -1.41 2.43 9.53
N ILE A 119 -1.51 1.45 8.62
CA ILE A 119 -1.59 0.03 9.00
C ILE A 119 -0.21 -0.55 9.37
N VAL A 120 0.88 -0.06 8.77
CA VAL A 120 2.25 -0.49 9.08
C VAL A 120 2.76 0.11 10.40
N LEU A 121 2.37 1.35 10.71
CA LEU A 121 2.83 2.06 11.91
C LEU A 121 2.02 1.71 13.17
N ASP A 122 0.90 0.99 13.01
CA ASP A 122 0.06 0.55 14.12
C ASP A 122 0.77 -0.52 14.99
N ARG A 123 0.93 -0.22 16.28
CA ARG A 123 1.66 -1.07 17.23
C ARG A 123 0.88 -2.30 17.68
N GLU A 124 -0.43 -2.32 17.49
CA GLU A 124 -1.25 -3.52 17.72
C GLU A 124 -0.98 -4.55 16.62
N ILE A 125 -0.80 -4.08 15.38
CA ILE A 125 -0.51 -4.92 14.22
C ILE A 125 0.97 -5.32 14.20
N LEU A 126 1.88 -4.35 14.28
CA LEU A 126 3.33 -4.56 14.23
C LEU A 126 4.01 -4.10 15.53
N ASP A 127 4.37 -5.07 16.36
CA ASP A 127 5.14 -4.82 17.55
C ASP A 127 6.62 -4.50 17.22
N VAL A 128 7.34 -3.99 18.22
CA VAL A 128 8.76 -3.64 18.09
C VAL A 128 9.59 -4.88 17.75
N ALA A 129 9.24 -6.04 18.32
CA ALA A 129 9.95 -7.29 18.06
C ALA A 129 9.85 -7.71 16.58
N THR A 130 8.66 -7.65 15.97
CA THR A 130 8.45 -7.98 14.56
C THR A 130 9.15 -6.96 13.66
N THR A 131 9.07 -5.67 14.00
CA THR A 131 9.74 -4.58 13.26
C THR A 131 11.25 -4.82 13.16
N THR A 132 11.90 -5.20 14.28
CA THR A 132 13.35 -5.45 14.32
C THR A 132 13.77 -6.74 13.60
N LYS A 133 12.89 -7.74 13.53
CA LYS A 133 13.17 -9.03 12.90
C LYS A 133 12.94 -9.04 11.40
N THR A 134 12.13 -8.12 10.88
CA THR A 134 11.76 -8.07 9.46
C THR A 134 12.35 -6.83 8.79
N PRO A 135 13.44 -6.96 8.00
CA PRO A 135 14.09 -5.83 7.34
C PRO A 135 13.14 -5.00 6.47
N ALA A 136 12.26 -5.65 5.71
CA ALA A 136 11.28 -4.98 4.84
C ALA A 136 10.39 -3.97 5.60
N VAL A 137 10.00 -4.29 6.83
CA VAL A 137 9.23 -3.37 7.70
C VAL A 137 10.08 -2.16 8.08
N SER A 138 11.31 -2.40 8.55
CA SER A 138 12.22 -1.33 8.95
C SER A 138 12.58 -0.41 7.77
N ASP A 139 12.80 -0.97 6.59
CA ASP A 139 13.10 -0.23 5.37
C ASP A 139 11.92 0.63 4.91
N PHE A 140 10.70 0.09 4.94
CA PHE A 140 9.50 0.86 4.64
C PHE A 140 9.30 2.01 5.63
N ILE A 141 9.39 1.76 6.95
CA ILE A 141 9.25 2.81 7.98
C ILE A 141 10.29 3.93 7.80
N ARG A 142 11.53 3.56 7.47
CA ARG A 142 12.59 4.52 7.16
C ARG A 142 12.24 5.37 5.93
N HIS A 143 11.68 4.77 4.89
CA HIS A 143 11.23 5.48 3.70
C HIS A 143 10.08 6.47 4.01
N VAL A 144 9.08 6.05 4.80
CA VAL A 144 7.97 6.92 5.23
C VAL A 144 8.49 8.13 6.01
N SER A 145 9.49 7.91 6.87
CA SER A 145 10.11 8.97 7.68
C SER A 145 10.85 9.99 6.81
N MET A 146 11.57 9.53 5.78
CA MET A 146 12.28 10.41 4.83
C MET A 146 11.31 11.23 3.97
N THR A 147 10.24 10.60 3.47
CA THR A 147 9.23 11.25 2.62
C THR A 147 8.44 12.33 3.38
N SER A 148 8.27 12.17 4.70
CA SER A 148 7.59 13.17 5.54
C SER A 148 8.41 14.45 5.73
N MET A 149 9.75 14.39 5.59
CA MET A 149 10.64 15.54 5.75
C MET A 149 10.73 16.41 4.49
N GLU A 150 10.49 15.85 3.30
CA GLU A 150 10.48 16.62 2.05
C GLU A 150 9.26 17.54 1.91
N LYS A 151 8.20 17.31 2.69
CA LYS A 151 7.00 18.16 2.72
C LYS A 151 7.19 19.49 3.45
N GLU A 152 8.24 19.65 4.26
CA GLU A 152 8.48 20.88 5.03
C GLU A 152 9.48 21.86 4.37
N GLN A 153 9.97 21.58 3.17
CA GLN A 153 10.83 22.52 2.44
C GLN A 153 9.97 23.46 1.58
N PRO A 154 9.86 24.77 1.88
CA PRO A 154 9.15 25.71 1.02
C PRO A 154 9.87 25.87 -0.34
N PRO A 155 9.14 26.12 -1.45
CA PRO A 155 9.76 26.33 -2.75
C PRO A 155 10.63 27.60 -2.71
N GLY A 156 11.93 27.38 -2.92
CA GLY A 156 12.98 28.34 -3.27
C GLY A 156 12.73 29.83 -3.03
N ARG A 157 13.33 30.37 -1.96
CA ARG A 157 13.96 31.69 -2.09
C ARG A 157 15.19 31.52 -2.96
N SER A 158 15.05 31.86 -4.23
CA SER A 158 16.21 32.13 -5.10
C SER A 158 17.03 33.23 -4.43
N SER A 159 18.23 32.89 -3.96
CA SER A 159 19.22 33.88 -3.56
C SER A 159 19.74 34.54 -4.83
N ALA A 160 19.12 35.67 -5.21
CA ALA A 160 19.79 36.65 -6.04
C ALA A 160 20.99 37.16 -5.24
N ILE A 161 22.17 36.68 -5.60
CA ILE A 161 23.44 37.28 -5.20
C ILE A 161 23.56 38.50 -6.12
N ASP A 162 23.12 39.65 -5.63
CA ASP A 162 23.37 40.94 -6.25
C ASP A 162 24.82 41.32 -5.90
N SER A 163 25.73 40.95 -6.79
CA SER A 163 27.10 41.45 -6.76
C SER A 163 27.15 42.71 -7.61
N ASP A 164 26.91 43.85 -6.97
CA ASP A 164 27.33 45.15 -7.48
C ASP A 164 28.84 45.09 -7.77
N SER A 165 29.21 45.03 -9.05
CA SER A 165 30.55 45.40 -9.50
C SER A 165 30.45 46.73 -10.21
N GLU A 166 30.93 47.77 -9.53
CA GLU A 166 31.35 49.04 -10.12
C GLU A 166 32.24 48.76 -11.34
N TYR A 167 31.82 49.22 -12.52
CA TYR A 167 32.74 49.46 -13.62
C TYR A 167 32.77 50.95 -13.93
N GLU A 168 33.94 51.52 -13.66
CA GLU A 168 34.34 52.89 -13.88
C GLU A 168 34.13 53.32 -15.33
N VAL A 169 33.69 54.58 -15.45
CA VAL A 169 33.59 55.35 -16.68
C VAL A 169 35.00 55.67 -17.17
N LEU A 170 35.38 55.19 -18.35
CA LEU A 170 36.43 55.80 -19.16
C LEU A 170 35.93 56.08 -20.58
N ASP A 171 35.65 57.37 -20.74
CA ASP A 171 35.50 58.11 -21.98
C ASP A 171 36.76 57.96 -22.86
N CYS A 172 36.56 57.52 -24.10
CA CYS A 172 37.49 57.83 -25.19
C CYS A 172 36.79 57.72 -26.55
N GLY A 173 36.72 58.86 -27.25
CA GLY A 173 37.14 58.88 -28.65
C GLY A 173 36.03 58.83 -29.69
N ARG A 174 35.52 60.02 -29.99
CA ARG A 174 34.99 60.45 -31.28
C ARG A 174 35.82 59.91 -32.46
N VAL A 175 35.17 59.24 -33.41
CA VAL A 175 35.64 59.12 -34.80
C VAL A 175 34.43 59.06 -35.73
N ASP A 176 34.15 60.19 -36.37
CA ASP A 176 33.37 60.28 -37.61
C ASP A 176 34.13 59.54 -38.72
N PHE A 177 33.45 58.84 -39.64
CA PHE A 177 33.81 58.85 -41.07
C PHE A 177 32.70 58.24 -41.96
N SER A 178 32.22 59.10 -42.85
CA SER A 178 31.63 58.91 -44.20
C SER A 178 30.27 58.23 -44.38
#